data_AF-A0A0N0D5Q0-F1
#
_entry.id   AF-A0A0N0D5Q0-F1
#
_cell.length_a   1.000
_cell.length_b   1.000
_cell.length_c   1.000
_cell.angle_alpha   90.00
_cell.angle_beta   90.00
_cell.angle_gamma   90.00
#
_symmetry.space_group_name_H-M   'P 1'
#
loop_
_entity.id
_entity.type
_entity.pdbx_description
1 polymer ?
#
loop_
_entity_poly.entity_id
_entity_poly.type
_entity_poly.pdbx_seq_one_letter_code
_entity_poly.pdbx_strand_id
1 'polypeptide(L)'
;MMSFLVGFLLITTIIGAWVWAHYGLNPYIDCPDAKARITGRCGDTMEICLTFDQSGRVHETSHWTNGCGYSLTCVAAATDIARGKTPEEVMDIRADLIQQSIGGLSKDHMHCATLAEETLHTAIDNLMSSQWCKDGACTCKK
;
A
#
# COMPACT_ATOMS: atom_id res chain seq x y z
N MET A 1 34.39 -22.88 -16.12
CA MET A 1 33.43 -23.48 -15.16
C MET A 1 33.34 -22.68 -13.86
N MET A 2 34.48 -22.34 -13.21
CA MET A 2 34.51 -21.55 -11.95
C MET A 2 33.83 -20.16 -12.07
N SER A 3 34.05 -19.42 -13.16
CA SER A 3 33.47 -18.08 -13.34
C SER A 3 31.94 -18.07 -13.46
N PHE A 4 31.34 -19.15 -13.97
CA PHE A 4 29.87 -19.27 -14.05
C PHE A 4 29.24 -19.51 -12.67
N LEU A 5 29.91 -20.27 -11.80
CA LEU A 5 29.45 -20.52 -10.44
C LEU A 5 29.52 -19.25 -9.57
N VAL A 6 30.59 -18.46 -9.71
CA VAL A 6 30.72 -17.17 -9.02
C VAL A 6 29.66 -16.18 -9.50
N GLY A 7 29.42 -16.11 -10.82
CA GLY A 7 28.35 -15.27 -11.38
C GLY A 7 26.96 -15.67 -10.88
N PHE A 8 26.67 -16.97 -10.82
CA PHE A 8 25.38 -17.47 -10.31
C PHE A 8 25.17 -17.14 -8.83
N LEU A 9 26.19 -17.33 -7.98
CA LEU A 9 26.15 -16.98 -6.55
C LEU A 9 25.94 -15.49 -6.29
N LEU A 10 26.57 -14.62 -7.10
CA LEU A 10 26.35 -13.18 -6.99
C LEU A 10 24.92 -12.80 -7.39
N ILE A 11 24.40 -13.39 -8.47
CA ILE A 11 23.03 -13.12 -8.91
C ILE A 11 22.01 -13.62 -7.87
N THR A 12 22.18 -14.83 -7.33
CA THR A 12 21.23 -15.38 -6.35
C THR A 12 21.25 -14.64 -5.02
N THR A 13 22.42 -14.15 -4.57
CA THR A 13 22.50 -13.33 -3.35
C THR A 13 21.89 -11.95 -3.55
N ILE A 14 22.10 -11.31 -4.70
CA ILE A 14 21.46 -10.02 -5.03
C ILE A 14 19.94 -10.18 -5.15
N ILE A 15 19.47 -11.21 -5.85
CA ILE A 15 18.03 -11.49 -5.98
C ILE A 15 17.44 -11.84 -4.62
N GLY A 16 18.11 -12.68 -3.83
CA GLY A 16 17.65 -13.07 -2.49
C GLY A 16 17.54 -11.87 -1.55
N ALA A 17 18.53 -10.98 -1.56
CA ALA A 17 18.49 -9.73 -0.79
C ALA A 17 17.37 -8.79 -1.28
N TRP A 18 17.19 -8.66 -2.59
CA TRP A 18 16.12 -7.84 -3.17
C TRP A 18 14.72 -8.39 -2.84
N VAL A 19 14.52 -9.70 -2.97
CA VAL A 19 13.28 -10.40 -2.60
C VAL A 19 13.00 -10.17 -1.12
N TRP A 20 14.00 -10.37 -0.25
CA TRP A 20 13.82 -10.16 1.19
C TRP A 20 13.46 -8.71 1.51
N ALA A 21 14.12 -7.72 0.89
CA ALA A 21 13.78 -6.31 1.07
C ALA A 21 12.38 -6.00 0.56
N HIS A 22 11.99 -6.51 -0.61
CA HIS A 22 10.69 -6.20 -1.22
C HIS A 22 9.52 -6.80 -0.44
N TYR A 23 9.60 -8.09 -0.07
CA TYR A 23 8.55 -8.77 0.70
C TYR A 23 8.59 -8.43 2.19
N GLY A 24 9.74 -8.02 2.74
CA GLY A 24 9.83 -7.55 4.12
C GLY A 24 9.22 -6.15 4.32
N LEU A 25 9.20 -5.30 3.29
CA LEU A 25 8.70 -3.92 3.39
C LEU A 25 7.18 -3.80 3.18
N ASN A 26 6.53 -4.79 2.56
CA ASN A 26 5.08 -4.88 2.41
C ASN A 26 4.54 -6.12 3.15
N PRO A 27 4.49 -6.09 4.49
CA PRO A 27 4.03 -7.23 5.28
C PRO A 27 2.56 -7.52 4.99
N TYR A 28 2.19 -8.80 5.04
CA TYR A 28 0.80 -9.20 5.06
C TYR A 28 0.21 -8.94 6.46
N ILE A 29 -0.86 -8.15 6.52
CA ILE A 29 -1.55 -7.81 7.78
C ILE A 29 -2.82 -8.67 7.87
N ASP A 30 -2.82 -9.60 8.82
CA ASP A 30 -3.98 -10.50 9.04
C ASP A 30 -5.18 -9.72 9.64
N CYS A 31 -4.88 -8.72 10.48
CA CYS A 31 -5.87 -8.00 11.27
C CYS A 31 -5.67 -6.49 11.23
N PRO A 32 -6.00 -5.84 10.09
CA PRO A 32 -5.89 -4.39 9.99
C PRO A 32 -6.98 -3.70 10.81
N ASP A 33 -6.63 -2.57 11.41
CA ASP A 33 -7.61 -1.69 12.07
C ASP A 33 -8.44 -0.92 11.02
N ALA A 34 -7.82 -0.58 9.89
CA ALA A 34 -8.45 0.10 8.76
C ALA A 34 -8.18 -0.65 7.46
N LYS A 35 -9.22 -0.92 6.67
CA LYS A 35 -9.06 -1.57 5.37
C LYS A 35 -10.11 -1.09 4.37
N ALA A 36 -9.68 -0.92 3.12
CA ALA A 36 -10.58 -0.67 1.99
C ALA A 36 -10.08 -1.39 0.75
N ARG A 37 -11.03 -1.78 -0.11
CA ARG A 37 -10.78 -2.35 -1.43
C ARG A 37 -11.73 -1.71 -2.42
N ILE A 38 -11.20 -1.01 -3.41
CA ILE A 38 -11.99 -0.26 -4.39
C ILE A 38 -11.57 -0.65 -5.80
N THR A 39 -12.56 -0.82 -6.67
CA THR A 39 -12.35 -0.96 -8.12
C THR A 39 -12.65 0.37 -8.81
N GLY A 40 -11.63 0.98 -9.41
CA GLY A 40 -11.74 2.24 -10.12
C GLY A 40 -12.42 2.09 -11.47
N ARG A 41 -12.80 3.23 -12.08
CA ARG A 41 -13.42 3.27 -13.41
C ARG A 41 -12.53 2.73 -14.54
N CYS A 42 -11.20 2.70 -14.32
CA CYS A 42 -10.24 2.09 -15.23
C CYS A 42 -10.25 0.55 -15.20
N GLY A 43 -10.94 -0.07 -14.25
CA GLY A 43 -10.96 -1.53 -14.05
C GLY A 43 -9.92 -2.04 -13.05
N ASP A 44 -8.94 -1.23 -12.69
CA ASP A 44 -7.97 -1.55 -11.65
C ASP A 44 -8.63 -1.59 -10.28
N THR A 45 -8.20 -2.52 -9.44
CA THR A 45 -8.61 -2.65 -8.05
C THR A 45 -7.41 -2.42 -7.16
N MET A 46 -7.59 -1.62 -6.12
CA MET A 46 -6.59 -1.37 -5.07
C MET A 46 -7.14 -1.80 -3.73
N GLU A 47 -6.27 -2.31 -2.88
CA GLU A 47 -6.54 -2.66 -1.49
C GLU A 47 -5.47 -2.03 -0.61
N ILE A 48 -5.88 -1.33 0.45
CA ILE A 48 -5.02 -0.74 1.45
C ILE A 48 -5.47 -1.22 2.82
N CYS A 49 -4.50 -1.64 3.63
CA CYS A 49 -4.67 -2.09 5.00
C CYS A 49 -3.73 -1.27 5.89
N LEU A 50 -4.22 -0.75 7.02
CA LEU A 50 -3.45 0.02 7.99
C LEU A 50 -3.69 -0.53 9.41
N THR A 51 -2.63 -0.52 10.22
CA THR A 51 -2.71 -0.71 11.68
C THR A 51 -2.27 0.56 12.38
N PHE A 52 -2.79 0.79 13.58
CA PHE A 52 -2.43 1.96 14.40
C PHE A 52 -1.73 1.54 15.69
N ASP A 53 -0.72 2.29 16.08
CA ASP A 53 -0.06 2.12 17.37
C ASP A 53 -0.90 2.71 18.52
N GLN A 54 -0.39 2.56 19.75
CA GLN A 54 -1.04 3.10 20.95
C GLN A 54 -1.12 4.63 20.98
N SER A 55 -0.32 5.33 20.17
CA SER A 55 -0.35 6.78 20.04
C SER A 55 -1.37 7.26 18.99
N GLY A 56 -2.05 6.33 18.32
CA GLY A 56 -3.04 6.63 17.27
C GLY A 56 -2.40 6.96 15.92
N ARG A 57 -1.16 6.52 15.67
CA ARG A 57 -0.45 6.75 14.39
C ARG A 57 -0.35 5.46 13.59
N VAL A 58 -0.34 5.58 12.27
CA VAL A 58 -0.18 4.43 11.36
C VAL A 58 1.16 3.74 11.63
N HIS A 59 1.11 2.48 12.06
CA HIS A 59 2.28 1.68 12.41
C HIS A 59 2.73 0.81 11.24
N GLU A 60 1.85 -0.08 10.76
CA GLU A 60 2.11 -0.93 9.62
C GLU A 60 1.10 -0.66 8.51
N THR A 61 1.56 -0.88 7.28
CA THR A 61 0.74 -0.74 6.09
C THR A 61 0.94 -1.94 5.18
N SER A 62 -0.14 -2.35 4.53
CA SER A 62 -0.10 -3.33 3.46
C SER A 62 -0.88 -2.79 2.27
N HIS A 63 -0.36 -3.02 1.08
CA HIS A 63 -1.02 -2.61 -0.17
C HIS A 63 -1.03 -3.76 -1.16
N TRP A 64 -2.10 -3.80 -1.95
CA TRP A 64 -2.24 -4.73 -3.06
C TRP A 64 -3.00 -4.09 -4.22
N THR A 65 -2.65 -4.46 -5.46
CA THR A 65 -3.41 -4.06 -6.64
C THR A 65 -3.29 -5.12 -7.74
N ASN A 66 -4.31 -5.24 -8.58
CA ASN A 66 -4.26 -6.00 -9.83
C ASN A 66 -3.99 -5.10 -11.06
N GLY A 67 -3.73 -3.81 -10.84
CA GLY A 67 -3.51 -2.83 -11.89
C GLY A 67 -2.12 -2.88 -12.51
N CYS A 68 -1.82 -1.88 -13.33
CA CYS A 68 -0.51 -1.75 -13.97
C CYS A 68 0.60 -1.30 -13.00
N GLY A 69 1.84 -1.19 -13.49
CA GLY A 69 2.99 -0.74 -12.68
C GLY A 69 2.81 0.66 -12.06
N TYR A 70 2.07 1.56 -12.72
CA TYR A 70 1.72 2.87 -12.16
C TYR A 70 0.75 2.74 -10.98
N SER A 71 -0.22 1.83 -11.08
CA SER A 71 -1.15 1.53 -9.99
C SER A 71 -0.41 0.97 -8.77
N LEU A 72 0.55 0.05 -8.99
CA LEU A 72 1.39 -0.50 -7.92
C LEU A 72 2.24 0.58 -7.24
N THR A 73 2.90 1.44 -8.02
CA THR A 73 3.74 2.50 -7.47
C THR A 73 2.93 3.57 -6.74
N CYS A 74 1.74 3.93 -7.24
CA CYS A 74 0.84 4.89 -6.59
C CYS A 74 0.30 4.36 -5.27
N VAL A 75 -0.18 3.10 -5.22
CA VAL A 75 -0.73 2.53 -3.98
C VAL A 75 0.37 2.31 -2.93
N ALA A 76 1.57 1.88 -3.35
CA ALA A 76 2.72 1.76 -2.46
C ALA A 76 3.09 3.12 -1.86
N ALA A 77 3.24 4.15 -2.71
CA ALA A 77 3.56 5.50 -2.28
C ALA A 77 2.49 6.09 -1.34
N ALA A 78 1.20 5.88 -1.63
CA ALA A 78 0.12 6.30 -0.76
C ALA A 78 0.26 5.70 0.65
N THR A 79 0.55 4.39 0.76
CA THR A 79 0.77 3.75 2.05
C THR A 79 2.07 4.18 2.73
N ASP A 80 3.13 4.45 1.98
CA ASP A 80 4.40 4.92 2.54
C ASP A 80 4.28 6.33 3.12
N ILE A 81 3.57 7.24 2.42
CA ILE A 81 3.29 8.59 2.93
C ILE A 81 2.41 8.52 4.19
N ALA A 82 1.50 7.55 4.27
CA ALA A 82 0.60 7.38 5.41
C ALA A 82 1.32 6.89 6.69
N ARG A 83 2.47 6.21 6.58
CA ARG A 83 3.20 5.69 7.76
C ARG A 83 3.57 6.81 8.73
N GLY A 84 3.29 6.59 10.02
CA GLY A 84 3.56 7.54 11.11
C GLY A 84 2.58 8.72 11.20
N LYS A 85 1.60 8.83 10.29
CA LYS A 85 0.57 9.88 10.33
C LYS A 85 -0.63 9.45 11.18
N THR A 86 -1.36 10.44 11.69
CA THR A 86 -2.68 10.28 12.30
C THR A 86 -3.76 10.10 11.23
N PRO A 87 -4.94 9.53 11.55
CA PRO A 87 -6.05 9.39 10.60
C PRO A 87 -6.40 10.71 9.88
N GLU A 88 -6.39 11.82 10.61
CA GLU A 88 -6.69 13.14 10.07
C GLU A 88 -5.61 13.58 9.06
N GLU A 89 -4.32 13.41 9.39
CA GLU A 89 -3.21 13.70 8.48
C GLU A 89 -3.19 12.79 7.25
N VAL A 90 -3.73 11.57 7.36
CA VAL A 90 -3.88 10.65 6.21
C VAL A 90 -4.96 11.15 5.26
N MET A 91 -6.06 11.71 5.77
CA MET A 91 -7.12 12.32 4.95
C MET A 91 -6.65 13.56 4.18
N ASP A 92 -5.56 14.20 4.60
CA ASP A 92 -4.96 15.31 3.87
C ASP A 92 -4.08 14.86 2.68
N ILE A 93 -3.79 13.57 2.53
CA ILE A 93 -3.01 13.05 1.41
C ILE A 93 -3.85 13.12 0.14
N ARG A 94 -3.28 13.74 -0.91
CA ARG A 94 -3.93 13.92 -2.23
C ARG A 94 -3.16 13.27 -3.35
N ALA A 95 -3.83 13.00 -4.46
CA ALA A 95 -3.26 12.41 -5.67
C ALA A 95 -2.03 13.18 -6.17
N ASP A 96 -2.03 14.50 -6.06
CA ASP A 96 -0.87 15.33 -6.46
C ASP A 96 0.37 15.05 -5.59
N LEU A 97 0.18 14.84 -4.28
CA LEU A 97 1.28 14.48 -3.38
C LEU A 97 1.82 13.08 -3.68
N ILE A 98 0.93 12.12 -3.93
CA ILE A 98 1.28 10.75 -4.32
C ILE A 98 2.07 10.78 -5.64
N GLN A 99 1.59 11.52 -6.64
CA GLN A 99 2.24 11.70 -7.92
C GLN A 99 3.63 12.34 -7.77
N GLN A 100 3.77 13.36 -6.92
CA GLN A 100 5.06 13.99 -6.66
C GLN A 100 6.04 13.03 -5.97
N SER A 101 5.58 12.20 -5.03
CA SER A 101 6.45 11.26 -4.32
C SER A 101 7.09 10.19 -5.21
N ILE A 102 6.44 9.83 -6.32
CA ILE A 102 6.96 8.85 -7.29
C ILE A 102 7.79 9.48 -8.42
N GLY A 103 8.12 10.77 -8.31
CA GLY A 103 8.90 11.51 -9.32
C GLY A 103 8.07 12.05 -10.49
N GLY A 104 6.75 12.00 -10.37
CA GLY A 104 5.80 12.51 -11.35
C GLY A 104 5.09 11.42 -12.15
N LEU A 105 3.99 11.81 -12.80
CA LEU A 105 3.15 10.91 -13.57
C LEU A 105 2.63 11.66 -14.80
N SER A 106 2.47 10.97 -15.93
CA SER A 106 1.84 11.56 -17.10
C SER A 106 0.36 11.79 -16.84
N LYS A 107 -0.25 12.74 -17.56
CA LYS A 107 -1.68 13.07 -17.40
C LYS A 107 -2.59 11.86 -17.57
N ASP A 108 -2.25 10.96 -18.49
CA ASP A 108 -3.06 9.78 -18.79
C ASP A 108 -3.10 8.77 -17.63
N HIS A 109 -2.07 8.77 -16.76
CA HIS A 109 -1.96 7.86 -15.63
C HIS A 109 -2.34 8.48 -14.28
N MET A 110 -2.74 9.77 -14.24
CA MET A 110 -3.18 10.43 -13.00
C MET A 110 -4.31 9.69 -12.28
N HIS A 111 -5.13 8.95 -13.02
CA HIS A 111 -6.19 8.12 -12.44
C HIS A 111 -5.67 7.05 -11.47
N CYS A 112 -4.42 6.56 -11.62
CA CYS A 112 -3.80 5.62 -10.68
C CYS A 112 -3.56 6.28 -9.32
N ALA A 113 -3.10 7.54 -9.31
CA ALA A 113 -2.88 8.30 -8.09
C ALA A 113 -4.21 8.68 -7.41
N THR A 114 -5.22 9.08 -8.18
CA THR A 114 -6.56 9.35 -7.66
C THR A 114 -7.21 8.10 -7.06
N LEU A 115 -7.07 6.93 -7.70
CA LEU A 115 -7.59 5.68 -7.15
C LEU A 115 -6.88 5.30 -5.84
N ALA A 116 -5.56 5.54 -5.75
CA ALA A 116 -4.80 5.31 -4.52
C ALA A 116 -5.25 6.24 -3.39
N GLU A 117 -5.46 7.54 -3.68
CA GLU A 117 -6.05 8.51 -2.73
C GLU A 117 -7.42 8.04 -2.24
N GLU A 118 -8.34 7.72 -3.16
CA GLU A 118 -9.71 7.31 -2.85
C GLU A 118 -9.73 6.04 -1.99
N THR A 119 -8.88 5.07 -2.31
CA THR A 119 -8.74 3.82 -1.54
C THR A 119 -8.21 4.10 -0.13
N LEU A 120 -7.23 5.01 0.00
CA LEU A 120 -6.65 5.37 1.29
C LEU A 120 -7.65 6.08 2.19
N HIS A 121 -8.39 7.06 1.65
CA HIS A 121 -9.42 7.79 2.40
C HIS A 121 -10.55 6.86 2.83
N THR A 122 -11.00 5.98 1.93
CA THR A 122 -12.04 5.01 2.27
C THR A 122 -11.60 4.05 3.37
N ALA A 123 -10.31 3.70 3.46
CA ALA A 123 -9.81 2.88 4.56
C ALA A 123 -9.97 3.60 5.90
N ILE A 124 -9.67 4.90 5.96
CA ILE A 124 -9.86 5.74 7.15
C ILE A 124 -11.35 5.95 7.45
N ASP A 125 -12.18 6.17 6.45
CA ASP A 125 -13.63 6.29 6.64
C ASP A 125 -14.24 4.99 7.21
N ASN A 126 -13.74 3.83 6.75
CA ASN A 126 -14.13 2.52 7.27
C ASN A 126 -13.73 2.32 8.74
N LEU A 127 -12.55 2.84 9.13
CA LEU A 127 -12.10 2.87 10.53
C LEU A 127 -13.06 3.72 11.38
N MET A 128 -13.39 4.93 10.93
CA MET A 128 -14.25 5.87 11.67
C MET A 128 -15.71 5.38 11.77
N SER A 129 -16.23 4.79 10.70
CA SER A 129 -17.63 4.35 10.62
C SER A 129 -17.89 2.97 11.25
N SER A 130 -16.83 2.28 11.70
CA SER A 130 -16.88 0.88 12.17
C SER A 130 -17.53 -0.08 11.15
N GLN A 131 -17.56 0.30 9.86
CA GLN A 131 -18.24 -0.46 8.80
C GLN A 131 -17.44 -1.70 8.40
N TRP A 132 -16.10 -1.64 8.48
CA TRP A 132 -15.22 -2.77 8.20
C TRP A 132 -15.58 -4.04 9.02
N CYS A 133 -16.09 -3.86 10.24
CA CYS A 133 -16.50 -4.97 11.10
C CYS A 133 -17.92 -5.50 10.91
N LYS A 134 -18.73 -4.89 10.03
CA LYS A 134 -20.13 -5.31 9.81
C LYS A 134 -20.26 -6.36 8.70
N ASP A 135 -19.32 -6.42 7.76
CA ASP A 135 -19.40 -7.29 6.58
C ASP A 135 -18.77 -8.69 6.80
N GLY A 136 -18.67 -9.15 8.05
CA GLY A 136 -18.22 -10.51 8.39
C GLY A 136 -16.70 -10.72 8.37
N ALA A 137 -15.89 -9.68 8.14
CA ALA A 137 -14.43 -9.76 8.14
C ALA A 137 -13.76 -9.56 9.52
N CYS A 138 -14.47 -9.03 10.53
CA CYS A 138 -13.92 -8.87 11.87
C CYS A 138 -14.05 -10.16 12.70
N THR A 139 -13.40 -11.24 12.25
CA THR A 139 -13.11 -12.41 13.09
C THR A 139 -11.66 -12.43 13.56
N CYS A 140 -10.99 -11.27 13.60
CA CYS A 140 -9.66 -11.22 14.16
C CYS A 140 -9.72 -11.21 15.70
N LYS A 141 -9.14 -12.24 16.33
CA LYS A 141 -8.69 -12.15 17.71
C LYS A 141 -7.35 -11.43 17.72
N LYS A 142 -7.32 -10.19 18.24
CA LYS A 142 -6.06 -9.51 18.62
C LYS A 142 -5.32 -10.31 19.69
#